data_AF-A0A917NFU9-F1
#
_entry.id   AF-A0A917NFU9-F1
#
_cell.length_a   1.000
_cell.length_b   1.000
_cell.length_c   1.000
_cell.angle_alpha   90.00
_cell.angle_beta   90.00
_cell.angle_gamma   90.00
#
_symmetry.space_group_name_H-M   'P 1'
#
loop_
_entity.id
_entity.type
_entity.pdbx_description
1 polymer ?
#
loop_
_entity_poly.entity_id
_entity_poly.type
_entity_poly.pdbx_seq_one_letter_code
_entity_poly.pdbx_strand_id
1 'polypeptide(L)'
;MGRQSAYPEEFRKDAVALYRATGGKRTYAAVAAELGITGETLRTRVRKDTDQHTSERPVAGAGQGPAEELARLRAENARLLKAEKEWQLERAILRRAAAYVAREVK
;
A
#
# COMPACT_ATOMS: atom_id res chain seq x y z
N MET A 1 37.48 -14.34 -3.05
CA MET A 1 37.09 -13.10 -3.76
C MET A 1 35.64 -13.24 -4.22
N GLY A 2 34.69 -12.66 -3.49
CA GLY A 2 33.28 -12.72 -3.83
C GLY A 2 33.03 -11.93 -5.12
N ARG A 3 32.46 -12.58 -6.14
CA ARG A 3 32.09 -11.92 -7.40
C ARG A 3 31.13 -10.78 -7.06
N GLN A 4 31.59 -9.53 -7.15
CA GLN A 4 30.74 -8.37 -7.01
C GLN A 4 29.62 -8.50 -8.04
N SER A 5 28.39 -8.61 -7.57
CA SER A 5 27.24 -8.80 -8.44
C SER A 5 27.17 -7.63 -9.42
N ALA A 6 27.09 -7.93 -10.72
CA ALA A 6 27.21 -6.96 -11.82
C ALA A 6 26.16 -5.82 -11.81
N TYR A 7 25.21 -5.85 -10.88
CA TYR A 7 24.16 -4.85 -10.75
C TYR A 7 24.13 -4.31 -9.30
N PRO A 8 24.23 -2.98 -9.09
CA PRO A 8 24.02 -2.35 -7.79
C PRO A 8 22.69 -2.76 -7.16
N GLU A 9 22.62 -2.77 -5.83
CA GLU A 9 21.39 -3.13 -5.11
C GLU A 9 20.23 -2.18 -5.42
N GLU A 10 20.53 -0.88 -5.56
CA GLU A 10 19.57 0.16 -5.94
C GLU A 10 18.89 -0.15 -7.27
N PHE A 11 19.67 -0.51 -8.29
CA PHE A 11 19.14 -0.92 -9.59
C PHE A 11 18.18 -2.11 -9.50
N ARG A 12 18.42 -3.05 -8.56
CA ARG A 12 17.53 -4.19 -8.36
C ARG A 12 16.23 -3.76 -7.69
N LYS A 13 16.28 -2.86 -6.70
CA LYS A 13 15.10 -2.32 -6.01
C LYS A 13 14.25 -1.50 -6.98
N ASP A 14 14.87 -0.65 -7.78
CA ASP A 14 14.19 0.17 -8.77
C ASP A 14 13.52 -0.67 -9.86
N ALA A 15 14.17 -1.74 -10.32
CA ALA A 15 13.59 -2.67 -11.28
C ALA A 15 12.32 -3.36 -10.73
N VAL A 16 12.33 -3.76 -9.47
CA VAL A 16 11.17 -4.37 -8.79
C VAL A 16 10.06 -3.33 -8.58
N ALA A 17 10.42 -2.11 -8.15
CA ALA A 17 9.49 -1.01 -7.95
C ALA A 17 8.78 -0.61 -9.25
N LEU A 18 9.54 -0.52 -10.35
CA LEU A 18 9.00 -0.21 -11.68
C LEU A 18 7.96 -1.26 -12.12
N TYR A 19 8.27 -2.55 -11.97
CA TYR A 19 7.31 -3.60 -12.29
C TYR A 19 6.03 -3.49 -11.44
N ARG A 20 6.15 -3.26 -10.13
CA ARG A 20 5.00 -3.09 -9.23
C ARG A 20 4.16 -1.86 -9.56
N ALA A 21 4.78 -0.75 -9.94
CA ALA A 21 4.08 0.48 -10.32
C ALA A 21 3.16 0.28 -11.54
N THR A 22 3.45 -0.69 -12.40
CA THR A 22 2.58 -1.04 -13.53
C THR A 22 1.34 -1.86 -13.13
N GLY A 23 1.22 -2.28 -11.87
CA GLY A 23 0.09 -3.05 -11.37
C GLY A 23 -0.09 -4.41 -12.06
N GLY A 24 0.99 -5.01 -12.58
CA GLY A 24 0.95 -6.28 -13.31
C GLY A 24 0.38 -6.18 -14.73
N LYS A 25 0.15 -4.97 -15.25
CA LYS A 25 -0.34 -4.77 -16.63
C LYS A 25 0.74 -4.99 -17.68
N ARG A 26 2.02 -4.83 -17.31
CA ARG A 26 3.17 -5.11 -18.18
C ARG A 26 3.78 -6.46 -17.82
N THR A 27 4.26 -7.18 -18.83
CA THR A 27 4.95 -8.46 -18.64
C THR A 27 6.35 -8.24 -18.08
N TYR A 28 6.90 -9.25 -17.39
CA TYR A 28 8.30 -9.22 -16.95
C TYR A 28 9.27 -8.97 -18.11
N ALA A 29 8.98 -9.52 -19.29
CA ALA A 29 9.82 -9.35 -20.47
C ALA A 29 9.85 -7.89 -20.96
N ALA A 30 8.70 -7.21 -20.98
CA ALA A 30 8.63 -5.81 -21.39
C ALA A 30 9.42 -4.89 -20.46
N VAL A 31 9.21 -5.03 -19.14
CA VAL A 31 9.93 -4.23 -18.15
C VAL A 31 11.42 -4.56 -18.13
N ALA A 32 11.79 -5.81 -18.31
CA ALA A 32 13.19 -6.23 -18.35
C ALA A 32 13.92 -5.72 -19.61
N ALA A 33 13.24 -5.66 -20.76
CA ALA A 33 13.79 -5.10 -21.99
C ALA A 33 14.12 -3.60 -21.85
N GLU A 34 13.26 -2.83 -21.18
CA GLU A 34 13.51 -1.40 -20.89
C GLU A 34 14.73 -1.21 -19.97
N LEU A 35 14.99 -2.17 -19.07
CA LEU A 35 16.08 -2.15 -18.10
C LEU A 35 17.36 -2.83 -18.60
N GLY A 36 17.35 -3.41 -19.80
CA GLY A 36 18.50 -4.16 -20.35
C GLY A 36 18.84 -5.44 -19.58
N ILE A 37 17.87 -6.06 -18.89
CA ILE A 37 18.04 -7.33 -18.17
C ILE A 37 17.14 -8.43 -18.74
N THR A 38 17.37 -9.68 -18.35
CA THR A 38 16.50 -10.80 -18.75
C THR A 38 15.22 -10.81 -17.92
N GLY A 39 14.08 -11.10 -18.55
CA GLY A 39 12.78 -11.22 -17.86
C GLY A 39 12.77 -12.22 -16.70
N GLU A 40 13.51 -13.31 -16.82
CA GLU A 40 13.67 -14.31 -15.76
C GLU A 40 14.43 -13.78 -14.53
N THR A 41 15.43 -12.91 -14.76
CA THR A 41 16.16 -12.22 -13.70
C THR A 41 15.24 -11.27 -12.94
N LEU A 42 14.43 -10.50 -13.66
CA LEU A 42 13.43 -9.63 -13.04
C LEU A 42 12.40 -10.43 -12.25
N ARG A 43 11.87 -11.52 -12.82
CA ARG A 43 10.92 -12.41 -12.14
C ARG A 43 11.48 -12.99 -10.84
N THR A 44 12.72 -13.48 -10.86
CA THR A 44 13.38 -14.03 -9.66
C THR A 44 13.59 -12.97 -8.60
N ARG A 45 13.95 -11.74 -8.99
CA ARG A 45 14.13 -10.61 -8.06
C ARG A 45 12.80 -10.17 -7.44
N VAL A 46 11.74 -10.03 -8.23
CA VAL A 46 10.40 -9.66 -7.74
C VAL A 46 9.88 -10.72 -6.76
N ARG A 47 10.11 -12.01 -7.03
CA ARG A 47 9.74 -13.09 -6.11
C ARG A 47 10.51 -13.02 -4.80
N LYS A 48 11.85 -12.95 -4.86
CA LYS A 48 12.69 -12.84 -3.66
C LYS A 48 12.35 -11.62 -2.81
N ASP A 49 12.12 -10.46 -3.44
CA ASP A 49 11.69 -9.26 -2.74
C ASP A 49 10.32 -9.46 -2.08
N THR A 50 9.38 -10.14 -2.73
CA THR A 50 8.06 -10.42 -2.14
C THR A 50 8.17 -11.35 -0.94
N ASP A 51 9.03 -12.38 -1.02
CA ASP A 51 9.29 -13.29 0.09
C ASP A 51 10.01 -12.57 1.26
N GLN A 52 10.95 -11.68 0.96
CA GLN A 52 11.66 -10.85 1.95
C GLN A 52 10.75 -9.78 2.58
N HIS A 53 9.94 -9.07 1.80
CA HIS A 53 8.97 -8.09 2.33
C HIS A 53 7.87 -8.74 3.16
N THR A 54 7.53 -10.01 2.88
CA THR A 54 6.65 -10.83 3.74
C THR A 54 7.33 -11.19 5.06
N SER A 55 8.66 -11.25 5.09
CA SER A 55 9.47 -11.61 6.27
C SER A 55 9.93 -10.40 7.11
N GLU A 56 10.13 -9.23 6.48
CA GLU A 56 10.75 -8.03 7.08
C GLU A 56 9.76 -6.90 7.39
N ARG A 57 8.52 -6.97 6.91
CA ARG A 57 7.46 -6.19 7.56
C ARG A 57 7.17 -6.89 8.90
N PRO A 58 7.30 -6.22 10.06
CA PRO A 58 6.45 -6.56 11.17
C PRO A 58 5.04 -6.17 10.72
N VAL A 59 4.39 -7.07 9.97
CA VAL A 59 2.93 -7.15 9.94
C VAL A 59 2.57 -7.27 11.41
N ALA A 60 1.96 -6.24 11.97
CA ALA A 60 1.27 -6.34 13.25
C ALA A 60 0.09 -7.31 13.06
N GLY A 61 0.41 -8.60 12.98
CA GLY A 61 -0.44 -9.65 12.41
C GLY A 61 0.32 -10.77 11.69
N ALA A 62 1.55 -11.09 12.08
CA ALA A 62 2.20 -12.34 11.65
C ALA A 62 1.40 -13.53 12.23
N GLY A 63 0.49 -14.07 11.44
CA GLY A 63 -0.33 -15.23 11.81
C GLY A 63 -1.67 -15.35 11.06
N GLN A 64 -2.07 -14.35 10.28
CA GLN A 64 -3.36 -14.35 9.61
C GLN A 64 -3.18 -14.25 8.09
N GLY A 65 -3.75 -15.21 7.35
CA GLY A 65 -3.57 -15.28 5.89
C GLY A 65 -4.12 -14.03 5.17
N PRO A 66 -3.78 -13.82 3.88
CA PRO A 66 -4.22 -12.63 3.12
C PRO A 66 -5.74 -12.36 3.16
N ALA A 67 -6.54 -13.42 3.31
CA ALA A 67 -8.00 -13.32 3.43
C ALA A 67 -8.45 -12.79 4.81
N GLU A 68 -7.76 -13.14 5.88
CA GLU A 68 -8.07 -12.72 7.26
C GLU A 68 -7.63 -11.27 7.49
N GLU A 69 -6.48 -10.87 6.96
CA GLU A 69 -6.05 -9.46 6.96
C GLU A 69 -7.06 -8.60 6.17
N LEU A 70 -7.51 -9.08 5.01
CA LEU A 70 -8.53 -8.39 4.22
C LEU A 70 -9.87 -8.28 4.98
N ALA A 71 -10.26 -9.30 5.73
CA ALA A 71 -11.46 -9.26 6.56
C ALA A 71 -11.33 -8.25 7.71
N ARG A 72 -10.18 -8.24 8.40
CA ARG A 72 -9.86 -7.27 9.46
C ARG A 72 -9.88 -5.84 8.91
N LEU A 73 -9.21 -5.59 7.79
CA LEU A 73 -9.16 -4.27 7.15
C LEU A 73 -10.55 -3.80 6.72
N ARG A 74 -11.42 -4.69 6.24
CA ARG A 74 -12.82 -4.35 5.92
C ARG A 74 -13.62 -3.99 7.17
N ALA A 75 -13.45 -4.73 8.26
CA ALA A 75 -14.11 -4.44 9.53
C ALA A 75 -13.65 -3.09 10.09
N GLU A 76 -12.36 -2.80 10.02
CA GLU A 76 -11.79 -1.52 10.45
C GLU A 76 -12.28 -0.36 9.57
N ASN A 77 -12.31 -0.52 8.25
CA ASN A 77 -12.91 0.47 7.35
C ASN A 77 -14.37 0.75 7.68
N ALA A 78 -15.17 -0.29 7.91
CA ALA A 78 -16.57 -0.13 8.27
C ALA A 78 -16.75 0.61 9.61
N ARG A 79 -15.88 0.37 10.59
CA ARG A 79 -15.87 1.10 11.87
C ARG A 79 -15.52 2.58 11.67
N LEU A 80 -14.49 2.87 10.89
CA LEU A 80 -14.06 4.25 10.60
C LEU A 80 -15.16 5.04 9.87
N LEU A 81 -15.81 4.44 8.88
CA LEU A 81 -16.94 5.05 8.17
C LEU A 81 -18.13 5.36 9.08
N LYS A 82 -18.38 4.52 10.10
CA LYS A 82 -19.42 4.81 11.10
C LYS A 82 -19.03 6.01 11.96
N ALA A 83 -17.81 6.03 12.49
CA ALA A 83 -17.31 7.14 13.30
C ALA A 83 -17.31 8.46 12.51
N GLU A 84 -16.92 8.43 11.24
CA GLU A 84 -16.96 9.60 10.37
C GLU A 84 -18.39 10.15 10.22
N LYS A 85 -19.39 9.28 10.01
CA LYS A 85 -20.79 9.71 9.93
C LYS A 85 -21.28 10.36 11.22
N GLU A 86 -20.93 9.79 12.37
CA GLU A 86 -21.28 10.36 13.68
C GLU A 86 -20.67 11.75 13.84
N TRP A 87 -19.38 11.90 13.54
CA TRP A 87 -18.69 13.19 13.61
C TRP A 87 -19.28 14.24 12.67
N GLN A 88 -19.69 13.84 11.46
CA GLN A 88 -20.35 14.73 10.52
C GLN A 88 -21.71 15.22 11.06
N LEU A 89 -22.48 14.35 11.72
CA LEU A 89 -23.75 14.73 12.36
C LEU A 89 -23.52 15.70 13.52
N GLU A 90 -22.57 15.41 14.41
CA GLU A 90 -22.19 16.29 15.50
C GLU A 90 -21.78 17.67 14.98
N ARG A 91 -20.93 17.72 13.95
CA ARG A 91 -20.51 18.96 13.29
C ARG A 91 -21.68 19.72 12.69
N ALA A 92 -22.67 19.02 12.12
CA ALA A 92 -23.86 19.65 11.56
C ALA A 92 -24.73 20.29 12.66
N ILE A 93 -24.91 19.60 13.79
CA ILE A 93 -25.64 20.11 14.95
C ILE A 93 -24.95 21.35 15.51
N LEU A 94 -23.63 21.28 15.73
CA LEU A 94 -22.84 22.40 16.25
C LEU A 94 -22.91 23.62 15.32
N ARG A 95 -22.82 23.40 14.00
CA ARG A 95 -22.98 24.50 13.02
C ARG A 95 -24.38 25.12 13.08
N ARG A 96 -25.43 24.31 13.21
CA ARG A 96 -26.81 24.81 13.33
C ARG A 96 -27.02 25.59 14.61
N ALA A 97 -26.47 25.11 15.73
CA ALA A 97 -26.53 25.80 17.01
C ALA A 97 -25.78 27.15 16.96
N ALA A 98 -24.57 27.18 16.39
CA ALA A 98 -23.81 28.41 16.20
C ALA A 98 -24.57 29.43 15.33
N ALA A 99 -25.23 28.96 14.26
CA ALA A 99 -26.05 29.82 13.40
C ALA A 99 -27.28 30.38 14.11
N TYR A 100 -27.90 29.61 15.02
CA TYR A 100 -29.02 30.09 15.84
C TYR A 100 -28.56 31.16 16.82
N VAL A 101 -27.48 30.91 17.57
CA VAL A 101 -26.92 31.88 18.52
C VAL A 101 -26.51 33.17 17.81
N ALA A 102 -25.86 33.09 16.64
CA ALA A 102 -25.47 34.27 15.88
C ALA A 102 -26.68 35.10 15.37
N ARG A 103 -27.87 34.50 15.26
CA ARG A 103 -29.11 35.20 14.92
C ARG A 103 -29.76 35.86 16.13
N GLU A 104 -29.72 35.22 17.30
CA GLU A 104 -30.30 35.75 18.55
C GLU A 104 -29.49 36.92 19.13
N VAL A 105 -28.17 36.97 18.87
CA VAL A 105 -27.28 38.03 19.37
C VAL A 105 -27.25 39.26 18.44
N LYS A 106 -28.09 39.29 17.40
CA LYS A 106 -28.21 40.41 16.43
C LYS A 106 -29.52 41.13 16.61
#